data_AF-A0A7W6FZW0-F1
#
_entry.id   AF-A0A7W6FZW0-F1
#
_cell.length_a   1.000
_cell.length_b   1.000
_cell.length_c   1.000
_cell.angle_alpha   90.00
_cell.angle_beta   90.00
_cell.angle_gamma   90.00
#
_symmetry.space_group_name_H-M   'P 1'
#
loop_
_entity.id
_entity.type
_entity.pdbx_description
1 polymer ?
#
loop_
_entity_poly.entity_id
_entity_poly.type
_entity_poly.pdbx_seq_one_letter_code
_entity_poly.pdbx_strand_id
1 'polypeptide(L)'
;MGDLHDLRMGNIVIREMDADGGIERHVGEVLSIHARVKYLDVDYRWGEWWDVSTATLWPFRPEDVPGYRLRRASADEIERLGLR
;
A
#
# COMPACT_ATOMS: atom_id res chain seq x y z
N MET A 1 7.51 10.07 7.38
CA MET A 1 6.85 8.86 6.86
C MET A 1 5.36 9.19 6.84
N GLY A 2 4.72 9.13 5.67
CA GLY A 2 3.32 9.56 5.54
C GLY A 2 2.39 8.61 6.28
N ASP A 3 1.38 9.17 6.95
CA ASP A 3 0.33 8.36 7.57
C ASP A 3 -0.54 7.70 6.48
N LEU A 4 -0.63 6.38 6.52
CA LEU A 4 -1.46 5.57 5.61
C LEU A 4 -2.68 4.96 6.32
N HIS A 5 -2.93 5.30 7.59
CA HIS A 5 -4.10 4.82 8.33
C HIS A 5 -5.42 5.16 7.62
N ASP A 6 -5.48 6.31 6.95
CA ASP A 6 -6.64 6.78 6.21
C ASP A 6 -6.58 6.51 4.70
N LEU A 7 -5.72 5.59 4.25
CA LEU A 7 -5.68 5.20 2.85
C LEU A 7 -7.00 4.51 2.45
N ARG A 8 -7.51 4.87 1.27
CA ARG A 8 -8.73 4.29 0.69
C ARG A 8 -8.48 3.89 -0.77
N MET A 9 -9.32 3.00 -1.29
CA MET A 9 -9.41 2.68 -2.72
C MET A 9 -9.54 3.97 -3.54
N GLY A 10 -8.89 4.02 -4.70
CA GLY A 10 -8.87 5.18 -5.59
C GLY A 10 -8.00 6.35 -5.12
N ASN A 11 -7.39 6.28 -3.93
CA ASN A 11 -6.42 7.30 -3.53
C ASN A 11 -5.17 7.21 -4.41
N ILE A 12 -4.68 8.38 -4.82
CA ILE A 12 -3.41 8.52 -5.53
C ILE A 12 -2.26 8.45 -4.52
N VAL A 13 -1.27 7.63 -4.85
CA VAL A 13 -0.09 7.36 -4.02
C VAL A 13 1.18 7.58 -4.83
N ILE A 14 2.27 7.83 -4.12
CA ILE A 14 3.62 7.88 -4.68
C ILE A 14 4.41 6.73 -4.07
N ARG A 15 4.90 5.84 -4.94
CA ARG A 15 5.92 4.86 -4.62
C ARG A 15 7.27 5.52 -4.74
N GLU A 16 8.07 5.43 -3.70
CA GLU A 16 9.47 5.85 -3.68
C GLU A 16 10.35 4.61 -3.58
N MET A 17 11.43 4.56 -4.35
CA MET A 17 12.40 3.47 -4.32
C MET A 17 13.82 4.04 -4.31
N ASP A 18 14.65 3.48 -3.45
CA ASP A 18 16.08 3.80 -3.42
C ASP A 18 16.73 3.25 -4.71
N ALA A 19 17.39 4.12 -5.47
CA ALA A 19 18.05 3.82 -6.74
C ALA A 19 19.48 4.38 -6.76
N ASP A 20 20.34 3.89 -7.66
CA ASP A 20 21.71 4.39 -7.79
C ASP A 20 21.70 5.88 -8.14
N GLY A 21 22.08 6.72 -7.16
CA GLY A 21 22.13 8.17 -7.31
C GLY A 21 20.90 8.96 -6.82
N GLY A 22 19.90 8.31 -6.19
CA GLY A 22 18.79 9.05 -5.58
C GLY A 22 17.54 8.24 -5.24
N ILE A 23 16.40 8.93 -5.21
CA ILE A 23 15.08 8.32 -4.97
C ILE A 23 14.28 8.42 -6.28
N GLU A 24 13.98 7.27 -6.87
CA GLU A 24 13.05 7.17 -8.00
C GLU A 24 11.61 7.18 -7.48
N ARG A 25 10.70 7.85 -8.21
CA ARG A 25 9.31 8.05 -7.82
C ARG A 25 8.35 7.66 -8.93
N HIS A 26 7.31 6.93 -8.57
CA HIS A 26 6.20 6.59 -9.46
C HIS A 26 4.87 6.93 -8.83
N VAL A 27 3.96 7.42 -9.67
CA VAL A 27 2.56 7.68 -9.29
C VAL A 27 1.75 6.41 -9.51
N GLY A 28 0.88 6.10 -8.55
CA GLY A 28 -0.05 4.98 -8.66
C GLY A 28 -1.39 5.29 -7.99
N GLU A 29 -2.33 4.37 -8.15
CA GLU A 29 -3.66 4.40 -7.54
C GLU A 29 -3.83 3.17 -6.64
N VAL A 30 -4.53 3.33 -5.52
CA VAL A 30 -4.86 2.21 -4.63
C VAL A 30 -6.00 1.40 -5.23
N LEU A 31 -5.68 0.20 -5.71
CA LEU A 31 -6.65 -0.75 -6.30
C LEU A 31 -7.16 -1.82 -5.36
N SER A 32 -6.48 -2.05 -4.23
CA SER A 32 -6.87 -3.06 -3.22
C SER A 32 -6.18 -2.73 -1.90
N ILE A 33 -6.83 -3.01 -0.77
CA ILE A 33 -6.23 -2.91 0.56
C ILE A 33 -6.33 -4.28 1.22
N HIS A 34 -5.20 -4.82 1.66
CA HIS A 34 -5.15 -6.13 2.30
C HIS A 34 -4.77 -5.99 3.77
N ALA A 35 -5.51 -6.68 4.65
CA ALA A 35 -5.19 -6.81 6.06
C ALA A 35 -4.54 -8.16 6.33
N ARG A 36 -3.47 -8.16 7.13
CA ARG A 36 -2.91 -9.40 7.67
C ARG A 36 -3.57 -9.70 9.01
N VAL A 37 -4.35 -10.77 9.08
CA VAL A 37 -5.14 -11.14 10.26
C VAL A 37 -4.41 -12.22 11.05
N LYS A 38 -4.29 -12.01 12.36
CA LYS A 38 -3.89 -13.03 13.33
C LYS A 38 -5.11 -13.38 14.18
N TYR A 39 -5.45 -14.67 14.22
CA TYR A 39 -6.49 -15.17 15.10
C TYR A 39 -5.94 -15.34 16.52
N LEU A 40 -6.74 -14.98 17.53
CA LEU A 40 -6.33 -14.96 18.94
C LEU A 40 -6.91 -16.12 19.75
N ASP A 41 -7.91 -16.79 19.19
CA ASP A 41 -8.66 -17.92 19.76
C ASP A 41 -8.17 -19.29 19.26
N VAL A 42 -7.34 -19.30 18.21
CA VAL A 42 -6.72 -20.50 17.65
C VAL A 42 -5.21 -20.33 17.47
N ASP A 43 -4.45 -21.40 17.70
CA ASP A 43 -2.98 -21.41 17.64
C ASP A 43 -2.42 -21.52 16.20
N TYR A 44 -2.99 -20.75 15.27
CA TYR A 44 -2.43 -20.65 13.93
C TYR A 44 -1.15 -19.81 13.94
N ARG A 45 -0.07 -20.41 13.43
CA ARG A 45 1.24 -19.74 13.30
C ARG A 45 1.32 -18.82 12.08
N TRP A 46 0.44 -19.01 11.10
CA TRP A 46 0.39 -18.16 9.91
C TRP A 46 -0.71 -17.10 10.06
N GLY A 47 -0.40 -15.87 9.64
CA GLY A 47 -1.40 -14.82 9.46
C GLY A 47 -1.89 -14.84 8.03
N GLU A 48 -3.20 -14.81 7.84
CA GLU A 48 -3.84 -14.78 6.52
C GLU A 48 -3.95 -13.35 6.01
N TRP A 49 -3.89 -13.19 4.70
CA TRP A 49 -4.18 -11.93 4.05
C TRP A 49 -5.61 -11.93 3.56
N TRP A 50 -6.33 -10.87 3.86
CA TRP A 50 -7.72 -10.68 3.47
C TRP A 50 -7.85 -9.38 2.72
N ASP A 51 -8.54 -9.40 1.58
CA ASP A 51 -8.96 -8.16 0.91
C ASP A 51 -10.06 -7.51 1.74
N VAL A 52 -9.79 -6.27 2.17
CA VAL A 52 -10.67 -5.52 3.08
C VAL A 52 -11.94 -5.05 2.38
N SER A 53 -11.91 -4.89 1.05
CA SER A 53 -13.03 -4.41 0.26
C SER A 53 -14.03 -5.52 -0.08
N THR A 54 -13.54 -6.73 -0.37
CA THR A 54 -14.38 -7.87 -0.77
C THR A 54 -14.61 -8.89 0.34
N ALA A 55 -13.90 -8.78 1.47
CA ALA A 55 -13.89 -9.77 2.55
C ALA A 55 -13.51 -11.17 2.06
N THR A 56 -12.63 -11.27 1.05
CA THR A 56 -12.16 -12.55 0.50
C THR A 56 -10.72 -12.83 0.89
N LEU A 57 -10.39 -14.11 1.06
CA LEU A 57 -9.01 -14.56 1.29
C LEU A 57 -8.14 -14.18 0.08
N TRP A 58 -7.01 -13.55 0.36
CA TRP A 58 -6.00 -13.19 -0.63
C TRP A 58 -4.82 -14.16 -0.54
N PRO A 59 -4.57 -14.97 -1.58
CA PRO A 59 -3.60 -16.07 -1.49
C PRO A 59 -2.13 -15.62 -1.63
N PHE A 60 -1.88 -14.36 -2.03
CA PHE A 60 -0.53 -13.88 -2.31
C PHE A 60 0.02 -13.07 -1.13
N ARG A 61 1.11 -13.57 -0.53
CA ARG A 61 1.84 -12.81 0.49
C ARG A 61 2.65 -11.69 -0.19
N PRO A 62 2.59 -10.43 0.31
CA PRO A 62 3.48 -9.39 -0.17
C PRO A 62 4.95 -9.74 0.06
N GLU A 63 5.79 -9.45 -0.94
CA GLU A 63 7.24 -9.50 -0.78
C GLU A 63 7.72 -8.27 -0.01
N ASP A 64 8.59 -8.48 0.97
CA ASP A 64 9.26 -7.38 1.67
C ASP A 64 10.48 -6.97 0.85
N VAL A 65 10.36 -5.88 0.12
CA VAL A 65 11.43 -5.35 -0.74
C VAL A 65 12.05 -4.14 -0.07
N PRO A 66 13.28 -4.24 0.47
CA PRO A 66 13.95 -3.14 1.13
C PRO A 66 14.09 -1.92 0.20
N GLY A 67 14.00 -0.72 0.79
CA GLY A 67 14.17 0.55 0.05
C GLY A 67 12.92 1.04 -0.67
N TYR A 68 11.82 0.28 -0.64
CA TYR A 68 10.53 0.70 -1.17
C TYR A 68 9.68 1.36 -0.08
N ARG A 69 9.11 2.52 -0.39
CA ARG A 69 8.24 3.29 0.51
C ARG A 69 7.00 3.73 -0.25
N LEU A 70 5.86 3.74 0.42
CA LEU A 70 4.61 4.27 -0.12
C LEU A 70 4.16 5.46 0.73
N ARG A 71 3.66 6.50 0.08
CA ARG A 71 2.96 7.61 0.75
C ARG A 71 1.79 8.06 -0.10
N ARG A 72 0.82 8.71 0.55
CA ARG A 72 -0.25 9.41 -0.17
C ARG A 72 0.34 10.58 -0.96
N ALA A 73 -0.17 10.81 -2.18
CA ALA A 73 0.14 12.01 -2.94
C ALA A 73 -0.58 13.22 -2.31
N SER A 74 0.09 14.37 -2.25
CA SER A 74 -0.57 15.61 -1.81
C SER A 74 -1.51 16.15 -2.88
N ALA A 75 -2.43 17.06 -2.50
CA ALA A 75 -3.33 17.71 -3.45
C ALA A 75 -2.55 18.44 -4.56
N ASP A 76 -1.52 19.19 -4.19
CA ASP A 76 -0.67 19.90 -5.15
C ASP A 76 0.06 18.96 -6.12
N GLU A 77 0.48 17.78 -5.66
CA GLU A 77 1.10 16.77 -6.52
C GLU A 77 0.09 16.21 -7.52
N ILE A 78 -1.12 15.89 -7.07
CA ILE A 78 -2.21 15.40 -7.91
C ILE A 78 -2.59 16.45 -8.97
N GLU A 79 -2.71 17.72 -8.58
CA GLU A 79 -3.03 18.82 -9.48
C GLU A 79 -1.94 19.02 -10.55
N ARG A 80 -0.66 19.02 -10.16
CA ARG A 80 0.46 19.13 -11.10
C ARG A 80 0.51 17.99 -12.12
N LEU A 81 -0.04 16.84 -11.78
CA LEU A 81 -0.12 15.67 -12.67
C LEU A 81 -1.36 15.69 -13.57
N GLY A 82 -2.29 16.63 -13.37
CA GLY A 82 -3.54 16.70 -14.13
C GLY A 82 -4.50 15.52 -13.87
N LEU A 83 -4.32 14.82 -12.75
CA LEU A 83 -5.15 13.69 -12.34
C LEU A 83 -6.33 14.24 -11.53
N ARG A 84 -7.46 14.55 -12.16
CA ARG A 84 -8.64 15.09 -11.47
C ARG A 84 -9.92 14.39 -11.90
#